data_AF-A0AAW6XK04-F1
#
_entry.id   AF-A0AAW6XK04-F1
#
_cell.length_a   1.000
_cell.length_b   1.000
_cell.length_c   1.000
_cell.angle_alpha   90.00
_cell.angle_beta   90.00
_cell.angle_gamma   90.00
#
_symmetry.space_group_name_H-M   'P 1'
#
loop_
_entity.id
_entity.type
_entity.pdbx_description
1 polymer ?
#
loop_
_entity_poly.entity_id
_entity_poly.type
_entity_poly.pdbx_seq_one_letter_code
_entity_poly.pdbx_strand_id
1 'polypeptide(L)'
;MWLIIDVNYHSVLGIIVSAIMTIYSGIAPIEQLTKMHNRKREVPISKVYLEVQAALNLLFIILTFLPLGKYLFPFIENQSIMFFMTTLFLAGILLCVWSEYRIHQIMNDQDRYHKVIETFKKHQQ
;
A
#
# COMPACT_ATOMS: atom_id res chain seq x y z
N MET A 1 -4.02 -1.99 -12.65
CA MET A 1 -5.40 -1.69 -13.13
C MET A 1 -5.52 -0.25 -13.62
N TRP A 2 -5.15 0.74 -12.79
CA TRP A 2 -5.22 2.17 -13.14
C TRP A 2 -4.55 2.53 -14.48
N LEU A 3 -3.32 2.07 -14.72
CA LEU A 3 -2.59 2.30 -15.98
C LEU A 3 -3.38 1.89 -17.24
N ILE A 4 -4.09 0.76 -17.18
CA ILE A 4 -4.87 0.26 -18.32
C ILE A 4 -6.04 1.20 -18.62
N ILE A 5 -6.66 1.74 -17.58
CA ILE A 5 -7.77 2.69 -17.69
C ILE A 5 -7.27 4.02 -18.27
N ASP A 6 -6.15 4.56 -17.79
CA ASP A 6 -5.64 5.84 -18.29
C ASP A 6 -5.18 5.78 -19.74
N VAL A 7 -4.63 4.64 -20.18
CA VAL A 7 -4.30 4.40 -21.59
C VAL A 7 -5.56 4.47 -22.47
N ASN A 8 -6.69 3.96 -22.00
CA ASN A 8 -7.96 4.03 -22.72
C ASN A 8 -8.50 5.48 -22.83
N TYR A 9 -8.27 6.28 -21.78
CA TYR A 9 -8.67 7.69 -21.75
C TYR A 9 -7.64 8.65 -22.37
N HIS A 10 -6.52 8.13 -22.90
CA HIS A 10 -5.42 8.90 -23.50
C HIS A 10 -4.84 10.03 -22.62
N SER A 11 -4.95 9.92 -21.28
CA SER A 11 -4.37 10.91 -20.39
C SER A 11 -2.89 10.66 -20.18
N VAL A 12 -2.04 11.49 -20.78
CA VAL A 12 -0.58 11.39 -20.67
C VAL A 12 -0.11 11.48 -19.22
N LEU A 13 -0.67 12.42 -18.43
CA LEU A 13 -0.30 12.58 -17.03
C LEU A 13 -0.73 11.40 -16.17
N GLY A 14 -1.96 10.90 -16.35
CA GLY A 14 -2.44 9.70 -15.66
C GLY A 14 -1.57 8.49 -15.98
N ILE A 15 -1.25 8.27 -17.26
CA ILE A 15 -0.38 7.17 -17.71
C ILE A 15 1.00 7.22 -17.04
N ILE A 16 1.63 8.39 -16.99
CA ILE A 16 2.96 8.53 -16.38
C ILE A 16 2.90 8.20 -14.89
N VAL A 17 1.95 8.78 -14.16
CA VAL A 17 1.84 8.59 -12.70
C VAL A 17 1.46 7.15 -12.37
N SER A 18 0.49 6.57 -13.08
CA SER A 18 0.07 5.19 -12.86
C SER A 18 1.16 4.18 -13.23
N ALA A 19 2.00 4.46 -14.23
CA ALA A 19 3.17 3.63 -14.55
C ALA A 19 4.22 3.67 -13.44
N ILE A 20 4.54 4.87 -12.92
CA ILE A 20 5.46 5.04 -11.78
C ILE A 20 4.93 4.27 -10.56
N MET A 21 3.64 4.41 -10.24
CA MET A 21 3.02 3.71 -9.11
C MET A 21 3.03 2.19 -9.28
N THR A 22 2.86 1.70 -10.52
CA THR A 22 2.93 0.27 -10.82
C THR A 22 4.33 -0.28 -10.55
N ILE A 23 5.38 0.42 -11.01
CA ILE A 23 6.77 0.03 -10.73
C ILE A 23 7.07 0.10 -9.23
N TYR A 24 6.63 1.19 -8.58
CA TYR A 24 6.80 1.41 -7.14
C TYR A 24 6.18 0.28 -6.30
N SER A 25 5.00 -0.22 -6.69
CA SER A 25 4.33 -1.32 -6.00
C SER A 25 5.13 -2.64 -5.97
N GLY A 26 6.06 -2.81 -6.91
CA GLY A 26 6.94 -3.99 -6.97
C GLY A 26 8.06 -3.99 -5.94
N ILE A 27 8.40 -2.83 -5.34
CA ILE A 27 9.56 -2.70 -4.44
C ILE A 27 9.32 -3.45 -3.12
N ALA A 28 8.14 -3.31 -2.52
CA ALA A 28 7.84 -3.96 -1.23
C ALA A 28 7.81 -5.51 -1.32
N PRO A 29 7.18 -6.13 -2.34
CA PRO A 29 7.24 -7.59 -2.53
C PRO A 29 8.66 -8.13 -2.68
N ILE A 30 9.58 -7.41 -3.36
CA ILE A 30 10.97 -7.86 -3.53
C ILE A 30 11.68 -7.95 -2.18
N GLU A 31 11.47 -6.98 -1.28
CA GLU A 31 12.02 -7.02 0.07
C GLU A 31 11.45 -8.20 0.87
N GLN A 32 10.14 -8.45 0.75
CA GLN A 32 9.49 -9.57 1.41
C GLN A 32 10.02 -10.93 0.92
N LEU A 33 10.17 -11.10 -0.40
CA LEU A 33 10.73 -12.31 -1.01
C LEU A 33 12.19 -12.55 -0.57
N THR A 34 12.99 -11.49 -0.52
CA THR A 34 14.39 -11.57 -0.05
C THR A 34 14.48 -12.04 1.40
N LYS A 35 13.50 -11.66 2.24
CA LYS A 35 13.46 -12.03 3.66
C LYS A 35 12.89 -13.41 3.94
N MET A 36 12.09 -13.95 3.03
CA MET A 36 11.74 -15.38 3.09
C MET A 36 13.00 -16.25 3.03
N HIS A 37 14.04 -15.79 2.35
CA HIS A 37 15.33 -16.47 2.28
C HIS A 37 16.27 -16.08 3.44
N ASN A 38 16.40 -14.78 3.73
CA ASN A 38 17.20 -14.27 4.84
C ASN A 38 16.30 -13.88 6.01
N ARG A 39 16.27 -14.68 7.09
CA ARG A 39 15.43 -14.52 8.30
C ARG A 39 15.68 -13.24 9.15
N LYS A 40 15.99 -12.12 8.53
CA LYS A 40 16.06 -10.81 9.19
C LYS A 40 14.64 -10.31 9.43
N ARG A 41 14.39 -9.87 10.66
CA ARG A 41 13.05 -9.51 11.16
C ARG A 41 12.59 -8.11 10.78
N GLU A 42 13.51 -7.17 10.68
CA GLU A 42 13.19 -5.76 10.42
C GLU A 42 12.80 -5.54 8.95
N VAL A 43 11.78 -4.70 8.70
CA VAL A 43 11.26 -4.36 7.36
C VAL A 43 11.30 -2.86 7.07
N PRO A 44 12.50 -2.26 6.95
CA PRO A 44 12.64 -0.82 6.79
C PRO A 44 12.06 -0.31 5.47
N ILE A 45 12.25 -1.01 4.34
CA ILE A 45 11.78 -0.52 3.03
C ILE A 45 10.25 -0.60 2.96
N SER A 46 9.67 -1.71 3.42
CA SER A 46 8.23 -1.90 3.49
C SER A 46 7.55 -0.87 4.40
N LYS A 47 8.20 -0.46 5.50
CA LYS A 47 7.66 0.59 6.37
C LYS A 47 7.59 1.94 5.66
N VAL A 48 8.70 2.37 5.04
CA VAL A 48 8.72 3.61 4.23
C VAL A 48 7.72 3.54 3.08
N TYR A 49 7.57 2.36 2.46
CA TYR A 49 6.58 2.14 1.41
C TYR A 49 5.14 2.39 1.91
N LEU A 50 4.78 1.89 3.09
CA LEU A 50 3.45 2.06 3.66
C LEU A 50 3.18 3.52 4.04
N GLU A 51 4.16 4.22 4.63
CA GLU A 51 4.04 5.64 4.98
C GLU A 51 3.83 6.51 3.73
N VAL A 52 4.65 6.30 2.69
CA VAL A 52 4.53 7.02 1.41
C VAL A 52 3.22 6.67 0.70
N GLN A 53 2.80 5.41 0.71
CA GLN A 53 1.53 4.99 0.09
C GLN A 53 0.32 5.61 0.80
N ALA A 54 0.35 5.71 2.14
CA ALA A 54 -0.69 6.38 2.91
C ALA A 54 -0.76 7.89 2.57
N ALA A 55 0.40 8.56 2.48
CA ALA A 55 0.48 9.96 2.08
C ALA A 55 -0.02 10.20 0.65
N LEU A 56 0.32 9.32 -0.29
CA LEU A 56 -0.15 9.40 -1.68
C LEU A 56 -1.66 9.15 -1.78
N ASN A 57 -2.20 8.18 -1.05
CA ASN A 57 -3.65 7.96 -1.00
C ASN A 57 -4.38 9.19 -0.46
N LEU A 58 -3.85 9.86 0.57
CA LEU A 58 -4.40 11.10 1.09
C LEU A 58 -4.35 12.23 0.04
N LEU A 59 -3.22 12.38 -0.65
CA LEU A 59 -3.07 13.34 -1.74
C LEU A 59 -4.08 13.07 -2.86
N PHE A 60 -4.29 11.80 -3.25
CA PHE A 60 -5.26 11.43 -4.28
C PHE A 60 -6.70 11.70 -3.88
N ILE A 61 -7.06 11.53 -2.61
CA ILE A 61 -8.36 11.97 -2.08
C ILE A 61 -8.54 13.47 -2.29
N ILE A 62 -7.54 14.28 -1.92
CA ILE A 62 -7.62 15.73 -2.09
C ILE A 62 -7.77 16.07 -3.58
N LEU A 63 -6.94 15.48 -4.45
CA LEU A 63 -6.98 15.69 -5.89
C LEU A 63 -8.31 15.29 -6.53
N THR A 64 -9.04 14.31 -5.97
CA THR A 64 -10.34 13.91 -6.52
C THR A 64 -11.38 15.04 -6.48
N PHE A 65 -11.26 15.97 -5.52
CA PHE A 65 -12.17 17.11 -5.37
C PHE A 65 -11.67 18.38 -6.07
N LEU A 66 -10.42 18.41 -6.54
CA LEU A 66 -9.84 19.54 -7.25
C LEU A 66 -10.02 19.39 -8.77
N PRO A 67 -10.16 20.50 -9.53
CA PRO A 67 -10.24 20.44 -11.00
C PRO A 67 -8.98 19.87 -11.64
N LEU A 68 -7.82 20.01 -10.98
CA LEU A 68 -6.54 19.40 -11.37
C LEU A 68 -6.60 17.86 -11.38
N GLY A 69 -7.46 17.24 -10.57
CA GLY A 69 -7.64 15.80 -10.52
C GLY A 69 -8.10 15.20 -11.84
N LYS A 70 -8.78 15.97 -12.69
CA LYS A 70 -9.25 15.50 -14.00
C LYS A 70 -8.13 15.11 -14.95
N TYR A 71 -6.94 15.71 -14.79
CA TYR A 71 -5.76 15.33 -15.57
C TYR A 71 -5.17 14.00 -15.09
N LEU A 72 -5.26 13.72 -13.79
CA LEU A 72 -4.74 12.47 -13.21
C LEU A 72 -5.73 11.31 -13.33
N PHE A 73 -7.02 11.61 -13.20
CA PHE A 73 -8.12 10.66 -13.14
C PHE A 73 -9.22 11.06 -14.15
N PRO A 74 -8.95 10.94 -15.47
CA PRO A 74 -9.89 11.37 -16.51
C PRO A 74 -11.21 10.57 -16.52
N PHE A 75 -11.19 9.37 -15.93
CA PHE A 75 -12.34 8.48 -15.80
C PHE A 75 -13.34 8.89 -14.70
N ILE A 76 -13.00 9.91 -13.88
CA ILE A 76 -13.92 10.42 -12.84
C ILE A 76 -14.86 11.45 -13.48
N GLU A 77 -15.89 10.93 -14.13
CA GLU A 77 -16.88 11.74 -14.85
C GLU A 77 -18.06 12.15 -13.96
N ASN A 78 -18.44 11.29 -13.02
CA ASN A 78 -19.64 11.44 -12.20
C ASN A 78 -19.33 11.45 -10.70
N GLN A 79 -20.19 12.09 -9.91
CA GLN A 79 -20.06 12.14 -8.45
C GLN A 79 -20.03 10.75 -7.81
N SER A 80 -20.80 9.78 -8.34
CA SER A 80 -20.79 8.40 -7.84
C SER A 80 -19.42 7.74 -8.02
N ILE A 81 -18.74 7.96 -9.15
CA ILE A 81 -17.39 7.43 -9.41
C ILE A 81 -16.38 8.12 -8.51
N MET A 82 -16.53 9.43 -8.30
CA MET A 82 -15.68 10.20 -7.38
C MET A 82 -15.75 9.62 -5.96
N PHE A 83 -16.95 9.44 -5.39
CA PHE A 83 -17.11 8.85 -4.06
C PHE A 83 -16.61 7.42 -3.97
N PHE A 84 -16.79 6.63 -5.03
CA PHE A 84 -16.23 5.28 -5.11
C PHE A 84 -14.70 5.31 -5.04
N MET A 85 -14.04 6.17 -5.82
CA MET A 85 -12.58 6.33 -5.81
C MET A 85 -12.08 6.84 -4.46
N THR A 86 -12.74 7.84 -3.86
CA THR A 86 -12.43 8.31 -2.51
C THR A 86 -12.51 7.17 -1.50
N THR A 87 -13.53 6.32 -1.58
CA THR A 87 -13.69 5.15 -0.70
C THR A 87 -12.56 4.14 -0.89
N LEU A 88 -12.13 3.89 -2.14
CA LEU A 88 -10.97 3.03 -2.42
C LEU A 88 -9.67 3.59 -1.83
N PHE A 89 -9.42 4.89 -1.96
CA PHE A 89 -8.23 5.53 -1.38
C PHE A 89 -8.26 5.49 0.16
N LEU A 90 -9.43 5.71 0.78
CA LEU A 90 -9.62 5.57 2.22
C LEU A 90 -9.35 4.13 2.69
N ALA A 91 -9.89 3.13 1.97
CA ALA A 91 -9.60 1.73 2.25
C ALA A 91 -8.09 1.44 2.13
N GLY A 92 -7.41 2.04 1.13
CA GLY A 92 -5.96 1.97 0.98
C GLY A 92 -5.19 2.51 2.19
N ILE A 93 -5.62 3.65 2.76
CA ILE A 93 -5.02 4.21 3.99
C ILE A 93 -5.23 3.24 5.16
N LEU A 94 -6.46 2.73 5.35
CA LEU A 94 -6.76 1.77 6.42
C LEU A 94 -5.89 0.50 6.32
N LEU A 95 -5.68 -0.01 5.10
CA LEU A 95 -4.80 -1.15 4.87
C LEU A 95 -3.34 -0.84 5.21
N CYS A 96 -2.87 0.38 4.91
CA CYS A 96 -1.50 0.80 5.27
C CYS A 96 -1.32 0.83 6.79
N VAL A 97 -2.25 1.48 7.51
CA VAL A 97 -2.24 1.55 8.97
C VAL A 97 -2.33 0.16 9.60
N TRP A 98 -3.20 -0.70 9.07
CA TRP A 98 -3.32 -2.07 9.59
C TRP A 98 -2.04 -2.89 9.35
N SER A 99 -1.40 -2.71 8.21
CA SER A 99 -0.14 -3.39 7.89
C SER A 99 0.99 -2.92 8.79
N GLU A 100 1.11 -1.61 9.05
CA GLU A 100 2.09 -1.08 10.01
C GLU A 100 1.86 -1.62 11.42
N TYR A 101 0.60 -1.68 11.86
CA TYR A 101 0.25 -2.24 13.16
C TYR A 101 0.70 -3.71 13.28
N ARG A 102 0.49 -4.52 12.23
CA ARG A 102 0.98 -5.90 12.20
C ARG A 102 2.50 -5.99 12.20
N ILE A 103 3.20 -5.15 11.42
CA ILE A 103 4.67 -5.09 11.42
C ILE A 103 5.19 -4.77 12.82
N HIS A 104 4.57 -3.82 13.52
CA HIS A 104 4.96 -3.45 14.87
C HIS A 104 4.77 -4.61 15.88
N GLN A 105 3.66 -5.34 15.79
CA GLN A 105 3.45 -6.55 16.59
C GLN A 105 4.51 -7.63 16.32
N ILE A 106 4.85 -7.84 15.03
CA ILE A 106 5.87 -8.78 14.61
C ILE A 106 7.25 -8.35 15.11
N MET A 107 7.57 -7.07 15.17
CA MET A 107 8.88 -6.59 15.65
C MET A 107 9.05 -6.68 17.17
N ASN A 108 7.99 -6.46 17.95
CA ASN A 108 8.04 -6.39 19.42
C ASN A 108 7.86 -7.75 20.15
N ASP A 109 8.05 -8.89 19.48
CA ASP A 109 7.83 -10.26 20.05
C ASP A 109 6.45 -10.50 20.68
N GLN A 110 5.48 -9.63 20.42
CA GLN A 110 4.10 -9.81 20.85
C GLN A 110 3.31 -10.73 19.92
N ASP A 111 3.97 -11.22 18.87
CA ASP A 111 3.36 -12.10 17.91
C ASP A 111 2.95 -13.43 18.56
N ARG A 112 1.74 -13.88 18.24
CA ARG A 112 1.14 -15.10 18.80
C ARG A 112 2.06 -16.31 18.59
N TYR A 113 2.83 -16.30 17.52
CA TYR A 113 3.80 -17.33 17.17
C TYR A 113 5.02 -17.39 18.11
N HIS A 114 5.48 -16.26 18.66
CA HIS A 114 6.60 -16.27 19.61
C HIS A 114 6.21 -17.02 20.90
N LYS A 115 5.01 -16.72 21.43
CA LYS A 115 4.45 -17.45 22.58
C LYS A 115 4.30 -18.95 22.32
N VAL A 116 3.88 -19.33 21.12
CA VAL A 116 3.75 -20.74 20.74
C VAL A 116 5.12 -21.42 20.66
N ILE A 117 6.12 -20.79 20.03
CA ILE A 117 7.49 -21.31 19.93
C ILE A 117 8.16 -21.45 21.31
N GLU A 118 7.98 -20.46 22.20
CA GLU A 118 8.45 -20.56 23.59
C GLU A 118 7.75 -21.68 24.35
N THR A 119 6.44 -21.84 24.17
CA THR A 119 5.68 -22.92 24.81
C THR A 119 6.18 -24.28 24.34
N PHE A 120 6.44 -24.46 23.04
CA PHE A 120 7.04 -25.70 22.51
C PHE A 120 8.46 -25.93 23.05
N LYS A 121 9.33 -24.91 23.09
CA LYS A 121 10.67 -25.03 23.70
C LYS A 121 10.60 -25.46 25.17
N LYS A 122 9.61 -24.97 25.92
CA LYS A 122 9.45 -25.26 27.35
C LYS A 122 8.93 -26.67 27.64
N HIS A 123 8.27 -27.31 26.68
CA HIS A 123 7.78 -28.70 26.79
C HIS A 123 8.73 -29.72 26.14
N GLN A 124 9.85 -29.27 25.57
CA GLN A 124 10.91 -30.12 25.00
C GLN A 124 12.10 -30.32 25.96
N GLN A 125 12.05 -29.76 27.18
CA GLN A 125 12.93 -30.08 28.31
C GLN A 125 12.23 -31.04 29.26
#